data_AF-A0A3D0C6L7-F1
#
_entry.id   AF-A0A3D0C6L7-F1
#
_cell.length_a   1.000
_cell.length_b   1.000
_cell.length_c   1.000
_cell.angle_alpha   90.00
_cell.angle_beta   90.00
_cell.angle_gamma   90.00
#
_symmetry.space_group_name_H-M   'P 1'
#
loop_
_entity.id
_entity.type
_entity.pdbx_description
1 polymer ?
#
loop_
_entity_poly.entity_id
_entity_poly.type
_entity_poly.pdbx_seq_one_letter_code
_entity_poly.pdbx_strand_id
1 'polypeptide(L)'
;MDEEVIHNQDHIRLLDTVLMEPDKVPALVKENPYILEALNCCDETALHWLAVENNLDGVRLLRSLGANISEWAIHHAIEVGAMEMVILLLELGGEPSIDVCRKYITNEVWELKPKQKRLLISYLNQYGYEL
;
A
#
# COMPACT_ATOMS: atom_id res chain seq x y z
N MET A 1 -10.92 19.23 -19.39
CA MET A 1 -11.54 18.56 -18.22
C MET A 1 -11.06 17.10 -18.18
N ASP A 2 -9.77 16.87 -18.45
CA ASP A 2 -9.41 15.74 -19.30
C ASP A 2 -8.38 14.76 -18.69
N GLU A 3 -7.36 15.20 -17.97
CA GLU A 3 -6.35 14.26 -17.41
C GLU A 3 -6.78 13.66 -16.05
N GLU A 4 -7.29 14.49 -15.13
CA GLU A 4 -7.72 14.04 -13.79
C GLU A 4 -8.87 13.02 -13.83
N VAL A 5 -9.81 13.21 -14.78
CA VAL A 5 -10.93 12.27 -15.00
C VAL A 5 -10.41 10.93 -15.55
N ILE A 6 -9.40 10.96 -16.42
CA ILE A 6 -8.78 9.75 -16.99
C ILE A 6 -8.00 8.98 -15.91
N HIS A 7 -7.22 9.67 -15.07
CA HIS A 7 -6.47 9.03 -13.98
C HIS A 7 -7.37 8.29 -13.00
N ASN A 8 -8.50 8.90 -12.60
CA ASN A 8 -9.47 8.25 -11.71
C ASN A 8 -10.14 7.03 -12.38
N GLN A 9 -10.42 7.10 -13.68
CA GLN A 9 -11.05 5.99 -14.41
C GLN A 9 -10.11 4.77 -14.53
N ASP A 10 -8.83 4.99 -14.78
CA ASP A 10 -7.82 3.93 -14.86
C ASP A 10 -7.56 3.30 -13.48
N HIS A 11 -7.51 4.10 -12.41
CA HIS A 11 -7.45 3.60 -11.04
C HIS A 11 -8.65 2.67 -10.75
N ILE A 12 -9.87 3.15 -10.98
CA ILE A 12 -11.10 2.37 -10.75
C ILE A 12 -11.07 1.08 -11.57
N ARG A 13 -10.71 1.16 -12.85
CA ARG A 13 -10.65 -0.01 -13.74
C ARG A 13 -9.67 -1.06 -13.23
N LEU A 14 -8.46 -0.65 -12.82
CA LEU A 14 -7.48 -1.59 -12.27
C LEU A 14 -8.00 -2.21 -10.96
N LEU A 15 -8.50 -1.39 -10.05
CA LEU A 15 -8.99 -1.84 -8.74
C LEU A 15 -10.15 -2.84 -8.90
N ASP A 16 -11.16 -2.53 -9.72
CA ASP A 16 -12.28 -3.43 -10.02
C ASP A 16 -11.78 -4.75 -10.62
N THR A 17 -10.83 -4.70 -11.54
CA THR A 17 -10.26 -5.91 -12.15
C THR A 17 -9.54 -6.76 -11.11
N VAL A 18 -8.77 -6.16 -10.20
CA VAL A 18 -8.11 -6.89 -9.11
C VAL A 18 -9.14 -7.58 -8.19
N LEU A 19 -10.24 -6.90 -7.87
CA LEU A 19 -11.24 -7.41 -6.93
C LEU A 19 -12.18 -8.45 -7.55
N MET A 20 -12.48 -8.32 -8.84
CA MET A 20 -13.54 -9.11 -9.50
C MET A 20 -12.99 -10.14 -10.50
N GLU A 21 -11.89 -9.84 -11.17
CA GLU A 21 -11.35 -10.63 -12.27
C GLU A 21 -9.80 -10.69 -12.25
N PRO A 22 -9.17 -11.12 -11.14
CA PRO A 22 -7.72 -11.01 -10.93
C PRO A 22 -6.88 -11.68 -12.03
N ASP A 23 -7.38 -12.75 -12.65
CA ASP A 23 -6.72 -13.44 -13.77
C ASP A 23 -6.53 -12.55 -15.02
N LYS A 24 -7.30 -11.46 -15.15
CA LYS A 24 -7.21 -10.51 -16.27
C LYS A 24 -6.22 -9.37 -16.00
N VAL A 25 -5.79 -9.17 -14.76
CA VAL A 25 -4.88 -8.07 -14.39
C VAL A 25 -3.57 -8.10 -15.18
N PRO A 26 -2.89 -9.25 -15.38
CA PRO A 26 -1.67 -9.28 -16.19
C PRO A 26 -1.87 -8.85 -17.65
N ALA A 27 -3.03 -9.19 -18.25
CA ALA A 27 -3.35 -8.76 -19.60
C ALA A 27 -3.63 -7.25 -19.66
N LEU A 28 -4.39 -6.73 -18.70
CA LEU A 28 -4.67 -5.30 -18.56
C LEU A 28 -3.38 -4.47 -18.40
N VAL A 29 -2.48 -4.90 -17.53
CA VAL A 29 -1.18 -4.25 -17.31
C VAL A 29 -0.27 -4.37 -18.53
N LYS A 30 -0.33 -5.49 -19.28
CA LYS A 30 0.41 -5.63 -20.54
C LYS A 30 -0.06 -4.64 -21.61
N GLU A 31 -1.37 -4.34 -21.66
CA GLU A 31 -1.94 -3.34 -22.58
C GLU A 31 -1.58 -1.92 -22.17
N ASN A 32 -1.63 -1.61 -20.87
CA ASN A 32 -1.28 -0.31 -20.31
C ASN A 32 -0.50 -0.45 -18.98
N PRO A 33 0.84 -0.45 -18.99
CA PRO A 33 1.63 -0.58 -17.77
C PRO A 33 1.46 0.59 -16.80
N TYR A 34 1.16 1.79 -17.30
CA TYR A 34 0.98 2.98 -16.47
C TYR A 34 -0.26 2.91 -15.57
N ILE A 35 -1.19 1.99 -15.85
CA ILE A 35 -2.39 1.79 -15.04
C ILE A 35 -2.05 1.41 -13.58
N LEU A 36 -0.89 0.80 -13.34
CA LEU A 36 -0.41 0.44 -12.00
C LEU A 36 -0.21 1.65 -11.09
N GLU A 37 0.10 2.80 -11.69
CA GLU A 37 0.41 4.05 -11.00
C GLU A 37 -0.72 5.08 -11.16
N ALA A 38 -1.88 4.67 -11.69
CA ALA A 38 -3.06 5.52 -11.78
C ALA A 38 -3.56 5.86 -10.38
N LEU A 39 -3.90 7.14 -10.17
CA LEU A 39 -4.30 7.68 -8.89
C LEU A 39 -5.82 7.92 -8.82
N ASN A 40 -6.39 7.66 -7.65
CA ASN A 40 -7.73 8.14 -7.32
C ASN A 40 -7.72 9.62 -6.92
N CYS A 41 -8.88 10.15 -6.48
CA CYS A 41 -9.00 11.54 -6.03
C CYS A 41 -8.30 11.86 -4.68
N CYS A 42 -7.70 10.86 -4.03
CA CYS A 42 -6.93 10.98 -2.80
C CYS A 42 -5.42 10.78 -3.02
N ASP A 43 -4.95 10.80 -4.27
CA ASP A 43 -3.57 10.52 -4.65
C ASP A 43 -3.09 9.10 -4.28
N GLU A 44 -4.01 8.13 -4.24
CA GLU A 44 -3.70 6.73 -3.93
C GLU A 44 -3.66 5.88 -5.21
N THR A 45 -2.65 5.04 -5.33
CA THR A 45 -2.63 3.95 -6.33
C THR A 45 -3.57 2.82 -5.91
N ALA A 46 -3.95 1.95 -6.84
CA ALA A 46 -4.73 0.75 -6.49
C ALA A 46 -4.00 -0.12 -5.45
N LEU A 47 -2.66 -0.21 -5.51
CA LEU A 47 -1.87 -0.91 -4.49
C LEU A 47 -2.00 -0.24 -3.11
N HIS A 48 -1.92 1.09 -3.05
CA HIS A 48 -2.14 1.83 -1.80
C HIS A 48 -3.52 1.50 -1.22
N TRP A 49 -4.58 1.62 -2.02
CA TRP A 49 -5.94 1.38 -1.54
C TRP A 49 -6.10 -0.06 -1.02
N LEU A 50 -5.59 -1.05 -1.75
CA LEU A 50 -5.60 -2.45 -1.33
C LEU A 50 -4.79 -2.69 -0.05
N ALA A 51 -3.72 -1.91 0.19
CA ALA A 51 -2.97 -1.95 1.44
C ALA A 51 -3.83 -1.52 2.64
N VAL A 52 -4.56 -0.42 2.51
CA VAL A 52 -5.44 0.12 3.55
C VAL A 52 -6.60 -0.84 3.84
N GLU A 53 -7.16 -1.45 2.80
CA GLU A 53 -8.23 -2.44 2.89
C GLU A 53 -7.73 -3.85 3.26
N ASN A 54 -6.45 -3.97 3.60
CA ASN A 54 -5.79 -5.20 4.04
C ASN A 54 -5.95 -6.39 3.05
N ASN A 55 -6.02 -6.10 1.75
CA ASN A 55 -6.10 -7.11 0.70
C ASN A 55 -4.69 -7.59 0.29
N LEU A 56 -4.17 -8.56 1.05
CA LEU A 56 -2.82 -9.12 0.86
C LEU A 56 -2.60 -9.67 -0.56
N ASP A 57 -3.57 -10.39 -1.11
CA ASP A 57 -3.44 -11.04 -2.42
C ASP A 57 -3.42 -10.00 -3.56
N GLY A 58 -4.25 -8.97 -3.47
CA GLY A 58 -4.24 -7.85 -4.41
C GLY A 58 -2.92 -7.09 -4.40
N VAL A 59 -2.36 -6.82 -3.21
CA VAL A 59 -1.04 -6.19 -3.08
C VAL A 59 0.06 -7.06 -3.68
N ARG A 60 0.07 -8.38 -3.40
CA ARG A 60 1.02 -9.32 -4.01
C ARG A 60 0.89 -9.35 -5.53
N LEU A 61 -0.34 -9.38 -6.04
CA LEU A 61 -0.62 -9.40 -7.48
C LEU A 61 -0.07 -8.15 -8.16
N LEU A 62 -0.46 -6.96 -7.71
CA LEU A 62 -0.01 -5.71 -8.32
C LEU A 62 1.51 -5.53 -8.20
N ARG A 63 2.08 -5.88 -7.04
CA ARG A 63 3.53 -5.80 -6.85
C ARG A 63 4.28 -6.75 -7.78
N SER A 64 3.78 -7.98 -7.99
CA SER A 64 4.39 -8.94 -8.91
C SER A 64 4.44 -8.45 -10.36
N LEU A 65 3.58 -7.48 -10.70
CA LEU A 65 3.52 -6.83 -12.01
C LEU A 65 4.30 -5.51 -12.07
N GLY A 66 4.97 -5.12 -10.98
CA GLY A 66 5.86 -3.95 -10.94
C GLY A 66 5.26 -2.69 -10.32
N ALA A 67 4.07 -2.77 -9.69
CA ALA A 67 3.49 -1.60 -9.01
C ALA A 67 4.42 -1.10 -7.89
N ASN A 68 4.53 0.22 -7.76
CA ASN A 68 5.29 0.84 -6.69
C ASN A 68 4.54 0.77 -5.35
N ILE A 69 5.32 0.66 -4.28
CA ILE A 69 4.81 0.79 -2.91
C ILE A 69 5.11 2.21 -2.44
N SER A 70 4.07 3.02 -2.31
CA SER A 70 4.20 4.35 -1.71
C SER A 70 4.50 4.22 -0.22
N GLU A 71 5.33 5.12 0.33
CA GLU A 71 5.55 5.22 1.78
C GLU A 71 4.22 5.40 2.54
N TRP A 72 3.26 6.09 1.91
CA TRP A 72 1.92 6.34 2.47
C TRP A 72 1.08 5.05 2.59
N ALA A 73 1.29 4.08 1.71
CA ALA A 73 0.62 2.78 1.84
C ALA A 73 1.06 2.06 3.12
N ILE A 74 2.34 2.18 3.49
CA ILE A 74 2.86 1.63 4.76
C ILE A 74 2.31 2.43 5.95
N HIS A 75 2.31 3.76 5.86
CA HIS A 75 1.81 4.63 6.92
C HIS A 75 0.33 4.38 7.22
N HIS A 76 -0.53 4.37 6.21
CA HIS A 76 -1.96 4.11 6.40
C HIS A 76 -2.24 2.66 6.84
N ALA A 77 -1.45 1.67 6.39
CA ALA A 77 -1.54 0.31 6.92
C ALA A 77 -1.18 0.24 8.42
N ILE A 78 -0.25 1.07 8.90
CA ILE A 78 0.04 1.22 10.33
C ILE A 78 -1.16 1.84 11.06
N GLU A 79 -1.73 2.94 10.52
CA GLU A 79 -2.86 3.67 11.13
C GLU A 79 -4.08 2.78 11.35
N VAL A 80 -4.47 1.98 10.35
CA VAL A 80 -5.59 1.04 10.47
C VAL A 80 -5.22 -0.21 11.28
N GLY A 81 -3.96 -0.35 11.69
CA GLY A 81 -3.49 -1.43 12.52
C GLY A 81 -3.25 -2.76 11.80
N ALA A 82 -3.18 -2.74 10.46
CA ALA A 82 -2.99 -3.89 9.58
C ALA A 82 -1.54 -4.39 9.59
N MET A 83 -1.07 -4.88 10.76
CA MET A 83 0.34 -5.26 10.95
C MET A 83 0.82 -6.35 9.98
N GLU A 84 -0.05 -7.26 9.55
CA GLU A 84 0.29 -8.27 8.53
C GLU A 84 0.56 -7.63 7.16
N MET A 85 -0.22 -6.60 6.78
CA MET A 85 0.04 -5.81 5.58
C MET A 85 1.35 -5.02 5.71
N VAL A 86 1.64 -4.43 6.88
CA VAL A 86 2.92 -3.72 7.09
C VAL A 86 4.10 -4.64 6.84
N ILE A 87 4.07 -5.88 7.36
CA ILE A 87 5.11 -6.88 7.10
C ILE A 87 5.20 -7.17 5.60
N LEU A 88 4.07 -7.43 4.95
CA LEU A 88 4.02 -7.73 3.53
C LEU A 88 4.65 -6.60 2.69
N LEU A 89 4.31 -5.34 2.97
CA LEU A 89 4.85 -4.21 2.24
C LEU A 89 6.38 -4.11 2.40
N LEU A 90 6.90 -4.37 3.61
CA LEU A 90 8.35 -4.43 3.86
C LEU A 90 9.01 -5.62 3.13
N GLU A 91 8.41 -6.81 3.15
CA GLU A 91 8.87 -8.00 2.42
C GLU A 91 8.97 -7.75 0.91
N LEU A 92 8.06 -6.95 0.38
CA LEU A 92 7.98 -6.58 -1.02
C LEU A 92 8.91 -5.41 -1.42
N GLY A 93 9.73 -4.93 -0.49
CA GLY A 93 10.71 -3.86 -0.69
C GLY A 93 10.12 -2.46 -0.59
N GLY A 94 9.00 -2.28 0.10
CA GLY A 94 8.48 -0.96 0.44
C GLY A 94 9.34 -0.28 1.50
N GLU A 95 9.61 1.01 1.31
CA GLU A 95 10.46 1.79 2.20
C GLU A 95 9.60 2.71 3.09
N PRO A 96 9.58 2.52 4.42
CA PRO A 96 8.84 3.37 5.34
C PRO A 96 9.62 4.65 5.66
N SER A 97 8.89 5.73 5.98
CA SER A 97 9.52 6.89 6.62
C SER A 97 9.71 6.65 8.12
N ILE A 98 10.96 6.61 8.56
CA ILE A 98 11.31 6.31 9.97
C ILE A 98 10.80 7.39 10.92
N ASP A 99 10.86 8.65 10.51
CA ASP A 99 10.36 9.76 11.32
C ASP A 99 8.84 9.70 11.50
N VAL A 100 8.11 9.25 10.48
CA VAL A 100 6.66 9.05 10.56
C VAL A 100 6.35 7.82 11.42
N CYS A 101 7.06 6.70 11.25
CA CYS A 101 6.92 5.52 12.10
C CYS A 101 7.17 5.83 13.58
N ARG A 102 8.21 6.64 13.88
CA ARG A 102 8.50 7.10 15.23
C ARG A 102 7.33 7.88 15.82
N LYS A 103 6.71 8.79 15.04
CA LYS A 103 5.51 9.53 15.46
C LYS A 103 4.35 8.61 15.80
N TYR A 104 4.08 7.57 15.01
CA TYR A 104 3.02 6.59 15.32
C TYR A 104 3.27 5.84 16.64
N ILE A 105 4.53 5.55 16.95
CA ILE A 105 4.91 4.85 18.18
C ILE A 105 4.81 5.77 19.40
N THR A 106 5.27 7.02 19.28
CA THR A 106 5.42 7.93 20.43
C THR A 106 4.20 8.82 20.68
N ASN A 107 3.36 9.06 19.67
CA ASN A 107 2.20 9.95 19.80
C ASN A 107 0.96 9.17 20.29
N GLU A 108 0.15 9.83 21.11
CA GLU A 108 -1.14 9.33 21.59
C GLU A 108 -2.25 9.46 20.54
N VAL A 109 -2.10 10.32 19.53
CA VAL A 109 -3.12 10.57 18.49
C VAL A 109 -3.52 9.30 17.71
N TRP A 110 -2.57 8.39 17.44
CA TRP A 110 -2.78 7.24 16.56
C TRP A 110 -3.00 5.91 17.31
N GLU A 111 -3.18 5.98 18.63
CA GLU A 111 -3.55 4.92 19.59
C GLU A 111 -3.17 3.46 19.22
N LEU A 112 -1.96 3.24 18.69
CA LEU A 112 -1.49 1.88 18.44
C LEU A 112 -1.46 1.10 19.76
N LYS A 113 -2.10 -0.07 19.78
CA LYS A 113 -2.09 -0.97 20.93
C LYS A 113 -0.65 -1.34 21.27
N PRO A 114 -0.31 -1.61 22.54
CA PRO A 114 1.05 -1.99 22.94
C PRO A 114 1.63 -3.16 22.13
N LYS A 115 0.80 -4.11 21.70
CA LYS A 115 1.21 -5.20 20.80
C LYS A 115 1.60 -4.70 19.40
N GLN A 116 0.83 -3.79 18.81
CA GLN A 116 1.12 -3.20 17.50
C GLN A 116 2.42 -2.41 17.53
N LYS A 117 2.64 -1.58 18.56
CA LYS A 117 3.91 -0.85 18.74
C LYS A 117 5.11 -1.81 18.78
N ARG A 118 5.03 -2.88 19.57
CA ARG A 118 6.10 -3.88 19.65
C ARG A 118 6.35 -4.59 18.32
N LEU A 119 5.29 -4.96 17.60
CA LEU A 119 5.40 -5.61 16.29
C LEU A 119 6.02 -4.67 15.26
N LEU A 120 5.54 -3.43 15.17
CA LEU A 120 6.09 -2.42 14.26
C LEU A 120 7.58 -2.20 14.49
N ILE A 121 8.01 -2.01 15.74
CA ILE A 121 9.44 -1.88 16.09
C ILE A 121 10.23 -3.12 15.68
N SER A 122 9.70 -4.31 15.98
CA SER A 122 10.37 -5.58 15.65
C SER A 122 10.57 -5.74 14.15
N TYR A 123 9.56 -5.42 13.35
CA TYR A 123 9.65 -5.56 11.89
C TYR A 123 10.58 -4.51 11.29
N LEU A 124 10.47 -3.25 11.70
CA LEU A 124 11.38 -2.21 11.21
C LEU A 124 12.85 -2.60 11.46
N ASN A 125 13.19 -3.03 12.68
CA ASN A 125 14.55 -3.50 12.99
C ASN A 125 14.96 -4.71 12.14
N GLN A 126 14.05 -5.67 11.89
CA GLN A 126 14.33 -6.83 11.05
C GLN A 126 14.70 -6.45 9.60
N TYR A 127 14.11 -5.38 9.07
CA TYR A 127 14.39 -4.86 7.73
C TYR A 127 15.46 -3.76 7.71
N GLY A 128 16.19 -3.54 8.81
CA GLY A 128 17.31 -2.59 8.88
C GLY A 128 16.91 -1.14 9.16
N TYR A 129 15.67 -0.91 9.57
CA TYR A 129 15.14 0.40 9.90
C TYR A 129 15.22 0.63 11.42
N GLU A 130 16.28 1.28 11.87
CA GLU A 130 16.52 1.57 13.29
C GLU A 130 15.68 2.78 13.76
N LEU A 131 14.96 2.62 14.88
CA LEU A 131 14.03 3.61 15.44
C LEU A 131 14.58 4.38 16.65
#